data_AF-A0AB35XXL1-F1
#
_entry.id   AF-A0AB35XXL1-F1
#
_cell.length_a   1.000
_cell.length_b   1.000
_cell.length_c   1.000
_cell.angle_alpha   90.00
_cell.angle_beta   90.00
_cell.angle_gamma   90.00
#
_symmetry.space_group_name_H-M   'P 1'
#
loop_
_entity.id
_entity.type
_entity.pdbx_description
1 polymer ?
#
loop_
_entity_poly.entity_id
_entity_poly.type
_entity_poly.pdbx_seq_one_letter_code
_entity_poly.pdbx_strand_id
1 'polypeptide(L)'
;MEIKIGYALAKPVETQAQCDAYTAMVEAVNAHNAACAVGDTLWSIADKPGCYEVTDGGVKPDPADQPEPEPALNEKLEALQEDNKMLKQCLMEMSEIVYA
;
A
#
# COMPACT_ATOMS: atom_id res chain seq x y z
N MET A 1 -9.80 -21.88 -19.00
CA MET A 1 -10.75 -20.81 -18.62
C MET A 1 -9.96 -19.52 -18.58
N GLU A 2 -10.46 -18.43 -19.16
CA GLU A 2 -9.73 -17.15 -19.18
C GLU A 2 -10.21 -16.28 -18.01
N ILE A 3 -9.30 -15.89 -17.11
CA ILE A 3 -9.60 -15.02 -15.96
C ILE A 3 -9.30 -13.58 -16.37
N LYS A 4 -10.31 -12.72 -16.29
CA LYS A 4 -10.25 -11.29 -16.62
C LYS A 4 -11.39 -10.53 -15.92
N ILE A 5 -11.43 -9.21 -16.08
CA ILE A 5 -12.55 -8.38 -15.58
C ILE A 5 -13.90 -8.99 -15.98
N GLY A 6 -14.79 -9.12 -14.99
CA GLY A 6 -16.10 -9.78 -15.11
C GLY A 6 -16.10 -11.28 -14.78
N TYR A 7 -14.94 -11.91 -14.58
CA TYR A 7 -14.85 -13.27 -14.06
C TYR A 7 -15.37 -13.32 -12.62
N ALA A 8 -16.26 -14.28 -12.33
CA ALA A 8 -16.86 -14.45 -11.01
C ALA A 8 -16.72 -15.89 -10.51
N LEU A 9 -16.25 -16.05 -9.27
CA LEU A 9 -16.23 -17.31 -8.54
C LEU A 9 -17.34 -17.29 -7.48
N ALA A 10 -18.26 -18.24 -7.55
CA ALA A 10 -19.38 -18.33 -6.61
C ALA A 10 -18.91 -18.68 -5.18
N LYS A 11 -19.58 -18.08 -4.19
CA LYS A 11 -19.47 -18.44 -2.78
C LYS A 11 -20.63 -19.38 -2.38
N PRO A 12 -20.46 -20.22 -1.35
CA PRO A 12 -19.23 -20.41 -0.58
C PRO A 12 -18.18 -21.21 -1.36
N VAL A 13 -16.90 -20.98 -1.03
CA VAL A 13 -15.77 -21.77 -1.51
C VAL A 13 -15.57 -22.89 -0.50
N GLU A 14 -16.05 -24.09 -0.81
CA GLU A 14 -16.11 -25.21 0.16
C GLU A 14 -15.27 -26.42 -0.30
N THR A 15 -15.16 -26.62 -1.61
CA THR A 15 -14.46 -27.76 -2.20
C THR A 15 -13.03 -27.38 -2.59
N GLN A 16 -12.13 -28.37 -2.65
CA GLN A 16 -10.76 -28.15 -3.10
C GLN A 16 -10.70 -27.52 -4.50
N ALA A 17 -11.57 -27.94 -5.42
CA ALA A 17 -11.63 -27.38 -6.77
C ALA A 17 -12.02 -25.89 -6.76
N GLN A 18 -12.88 -25.46 -5.84
CA GLN A 18 -13.21 -24.03 -5.67
C GLN A 18 -12.06 -23.26 -5.03
N CYS A 19 -11.32 -23.86 -4.10
CA CYS A 19 -10.09 -23.26 -3.54
C CYS A 19 -9.04 -23.07 -4.64
N ASP A 20 -8.82 -24.08 -5.48
CA ASP A 20 -7.87 -24.02 -6.60
C ASP A 20 -8.29 -22.94 -7.61
N ALA A 21 -9.60 -22.81 -7.87
CA ALA A 21 -10.14 -21.76 -8.72
C ALA A 21 -9.94 -20.35 -8.12
N TYR A 22 -10.08 -20.18 -6.81
CA TYR A 22 -9.78 -18.92 -6.12
C TYR A 22 -8.29 -18.58 -6.19
N THR A 23 -7.41 -19.57 -5.95
CA THR A 23 -5.96 -19.39 -6.08
C THR A 23 -5.58 -18.96 -7.49
N ALA A 24 -6.12 -19.63 -8.53
CA ALA A 24 -5.88 -19.26 -9.91
C ALA A 24 -6.38 -17.83 -10.23
N MET A 25 -7.50 -17.41 -9.63
CA MET A 25 -8.02 -16.04 -9.74
C MET A 25 -7.04 -15.01 -9.16
N VAL A 26 -6.49 -15.27 -7.97
CA VAL A 26 -5.49 -14.41 -7.33
C VAL A 26 -4.20 -14.36 -8.15
N GLU A 27 -3.69 -15.51 -8.59
CA GLU A 27 -2.47 -15.59 -9.40
C GLU A 27 -2.62 -14.84 -10.72
N ALA A 28 -3.75 -14.97 -11.40
CA ALA A 28 -4.03 -14.26 -12.64
C ALA A 28 -4.09 -12.73 -12.43
N VAL A 29 -4.76 -12.27 -11.36
CA VAL A 29 -4.80 -10.83 -11.03
C VAL A 29 -3.41 -10.29 -10.72
N ASN A 30 -2.60 -11.03 -9.95
CA ASN A 30 -1.23 -10.63 -9.63
C ASN A 30 -0.34 -10.60 -10.88
N ALA A 31 -0.42 -11.63 -11.73
CA ALA A 31 0.36 -11.69 -12.97
C ALA A 31 -0.01 -10.56 -13.95
N HIS A 32 -1.31 -10.26 -14.09
CA HIS A 32 -1.79 -9.12 -14.88
C HIS A 32 -1.22 -7.80 -14.34
N ASN A 33 -1.40 -7.53 -13.05
CA ASN A 33 -0.95 -6.28 -12.42
C ASN A 33 0.58 -6.10 -12.44
N ALA A 34 1.34 -7.20 -12.34
CA ALA A 34 2.79 -7.18 -12.46
C ALA A 34 3.23 -6.81 -13.88
N ALA A 35 2.50 -7.26 -14.91
CA ALA A 35 2.80 -6.98 -16.30
C ALA A 35 2.31 -5.59 -16.79
N CYS A 36 1.36 -4.97 -16.09
CA CYS A 36 0.86 -3.62 -16.42
C CYS A 36 1.98 -2.56 -16.48
N ALA A 37 1.95 -1.69 -17.47
CA ALA A 37 2.69 -0.44 -17.51
C ALA A 37 1.97 0.66 -16.72
N VAL A 38 2.66 1.77 -16.45
CA VAL A 38 2.04 2.97 -15.83
C VAL A 38 0.88 3.44 -16.71
N GLY A 39 -0.27 3.70 -16.10
CA GLY A 39 -1.51 4.08 -16.78
C GLY A 39 -2.39 2.91 -17.23
N ASP A 40 -1.89 1.67 -17.24
CA ASP A 40 -2.72 0.49 -17.55
C ASP A 40 -3.74 0.21 -16.44
N THR A 41 -4.88 -0.38 -16.82
CA THR A 41 -5.91 -0.82 -15.88
C THR A 41 -5.42 -1.99 -15.04
N LEU A 42 -5.32 -1.77 -13.73
CA LEU A 42 -5.11 -2.81 -12.74
C LEU A 42 -6.41 -3.57 -12.49
N TRP A 43 -6.28 -4.83 -12.08
CA TRP A 43 -7.38 -5.66 -11.66
C TRP A 43 -7.43 -5.78 -10.15
N SER A 44 -8.64 -5.90 -9.61
CA SER A 44 -8.88 -6.18 -8.19
C SER A 44 -9.94 -7.26 -8.03
N ILE A 45 -9.85 -8.02 -6.94
CA ILE A 45 -10.86 -9.01 -6.59
C ILE A 45 -11.83 -8.37 -5.60
N ALA A 46 -13.04 -8.09 -6.06
CA ALA A 46 -14.11 -7.59 -5.21
C ALA A 46 -14.79 -8.75 -4.47
N ASP A 47 -14.88 -8.65 -3.15
CA ASP A 47 -15.68 -9.54 -2.32
C ASP A 47 -17.14 -9.07 -2.31
N LYS A 48 -18.01 -9.72 -3.09
CA LYS A 48 -19.43 -9.37 -3.23
C LYS A 48 -20.31 -10.39 -2.50
N PRO A 49 -21.57 -10.06 -2.15
CA PRO A 49 -22.51 -11.07 -1.71
C PRO A 49 -22.66 -12.18 -2.78
N GLY A 50 -22.38 -13.43 -2.40
CA GLY A 50 -22.54 -14.59 -3.29
C GLY A 50 -21.38 -14.89 -4.26
N CYS A 51 -20.39 -14.01 -4.44
CA CYS A 51 -19.22 -14.30 -5.28
C CYS A 51 -17.99 -13.44 -4.97
N TYR A 52 -16.84 -13.88 -5.46
CA TYR A 52 -15.66 -13.04 -5.69
C TYR A 52 -15.62 -12.68 -7.17
N GLU A 53 -15.38 -11.41 -7.51
CA GLU A 53 -15.40 -10.95 -8.91
C GLU A 53 -14.14 -10.15 -9.26
N VAL A 54 -13.53 -10.42 -10.41
CA VAL A 54 -12.46 -9.57 -10.95
C VAL A 54 -13.08 -8.30 -11.50
N THR A 55 -12.66 -7.17 -10.96
CA THR A 55 -13.19 -5.83 -11.27
C THR A 55 -12.06 -4.87 -11.62
N ASP A 56 -12.43 -3.72 -12.16
CA ASP A 56 -11.51 -2.60 -12.39
C ASP A 56 -10.93 -2.11 -11.06
N GLY A 57 -9.60 -2.21 -10.92
CA GLY A 57 -8.83 -1.80 -9.74
C GLY A 57 -8.26 -0.38 -9.85
N GLY A 58 -8.67 0.38 -10.87
CA GLY A 58 -8.08 1.66 -11.22
C GLY A 58 -6.88 1.51 -12.15
N VAL A 59 -6.07 2.56 -12.25
CA VAL A 59 -4.89 2.58 -13.13
C VAL A 59 -3.61 2.41 -12.32
N LYS A 60 -2.59 1.80 -12.93
CA LYS A 60 -1.26 1.70 -12.32
C LYS A 60 -0.66 3.10 -12.16
N PRO A 61 -0.39 3.56 -10.94
CA PRO A 61 0.14 4.90 -10.71
C PRO A 61 1.57 5.00 -11.22
N ASP A 62 1.98 6.20 -11.59
CA ASP A 62 3.40 6.49 -11.80
C ASP A 62 4.12 6.37 -10.45
N PRO A 63 5.27 5.68 -10.35
CA PRO A 63 6.09 5.68 -9.15
C PRO A 63 6.42 7.09 -8.61
N ALA A 64 6.53 8.10 -9.47
CA ALA A 64 6.77 9.48 -9.08
C ALA A 64 5.55 10.17 -8.42
N ASP A 65 4.34 9.67 -8.69
CA ASP A 65 3.10 10.17 -8.09
C ASP A 65 2.79 9.48 -6.75
N GLN A 66 3.54 8.44 -6.38
CA GLN A 66 3.38 7.79 -5.09
C GLN A 66 3.91 8.71 -3.99
N PRO A 67 3.16 8.92 -2.90
CA PRO A 67 3.65 9.68 -1.76
C PRO A 67 4.97 9.06 -1.27
N GLU A 68 5.92 9.91 -0.91
CA GLU A 68 7.17 9.45 -0.32
C GLU A 68 6.86 8.51 0.86
N PRO A 69 7.62 7.40 1.01
CA PRO A 69 7.43 6.52 2.15
C PRO A 69 7.52 7.35 3.43
N GLU A 70 6.57 7.15 4.35
CA GLU A 70 6.69 7.80 5.64
C GLU A 70 8.03 7.42 6.29
N PRO A 71 8.78 8.37 6.86
CA PRO A 71 10.03 8.07 7.51
C PRO A 71 9.80 7.09 8.66
N ALA A 72 10.77 6.20 8.86
CA ALA A 72 10.65 5.16 9.86
C ALA A 72 10.58 5.77 11.28
N LEU A 73 9.99 5.05 12.23
CA LEU A 73 9.78 5.56 13.59
C LEU A 73 11.10 5.97 14.29
N ASN A 74 12.19 5.27 13.99
CA ASN A 74 13.53 5.60 14.47
C ASN A 74 14.04 6.92 13.87
N GLU A 75 13.85 7.15 12.58
CA GLU A 75 14.23 8.41 11.92
C GLU A 75 13.44 9.60 12.50
N LYS A 76 12.12 9.41 12.72
CA LYS A 76 11.27 10.40 13.39
C LYS A 76 11.75 10.68 14.83
N LEU A 77 12.21 9.66 15.55
CA LEU A 77 12.73 9.79 16.92
C LEU A 77 14.07 10.53 16.96
N GLU A 78 14.99 10.19 16.07
CA GLU A 78 16.30 10.84 15.95
C GLU A 78 16.14 12.34 15.63
N ALA A 79 15.27 12.69 14.67
CA ALA A 79 14.96 14.08 14.35
C ALA A 79 14.41 14.85 15.57
N LEU A 80 13.46 14.24 16.31
CA LEU A 80 12.93 14.85 17.53
C LEU A 80 13.99 15.01 18.63
N GLN A 81 14.91 14.05 18.77
CA GLN A 81 16.00 14.13 19.74
C GLN A 81 16.99 15.24 19.38
N GLU A 82 17.30 15.39 18.10
CA GLU A 82 18.18 16.45 17.59
C GLU A 82 17.56 17.83 17.76
N ASP A 83 16.28 18.00 17.43
CA ASP A 83 15.53 19.23 17.69
C ASP A 83 15.51 19.58 19.18
N ASN A 84 15.27 18.60 20.06
CA ASN A 84 15.32 18.81 21.50
C ASN A 84 16.72 19.23 21.99
N LYS A 85 17.77 18.67 21.41
CA LYS A 85 19.16 19.02 21.75
C LYS A 85 19.45 20.47 21.35
N MET A 86 19.05 20.87 20.14
CA MET A 86 19.21 22.23 19.64
C MET A 86 18.42 23.24 20.49
N LEU A 87 17.17 22.93 20.82
CA LEU A 87 16.33 23.76 21.70
C LEU A 87 16.96 23.97 23.08
N LYS A 88 17.49 22.89 23.69
CA LYS A 88 18.18 22.99 24.99
C LYS A 88 19.42 23.87 24.92
N GLN A 89 20.21 23.76 23.85
CA GLN A 89 21.39 24.61 23.65
C GLN A 89 21.01 26.08 23.54
N CYS A 90 19.99 26.40 22.74
CA CYS A 90 19.46 27.76 22.58
C CYS A 90 18.98 28.34 23.92
N LEU A 91 18.24 27.56 24.71
CA LEU A 91 17.77 27.98 26.04
C LEU A 91 18.91 28.27 27.02
N MET A 92 20.00 27.48 26.97
CA MET A 92 21.17 27.71 27.82
C MET A 92 21.88 29.03 27.44
N GLU A 93 22.12 29.26 26.15
CA GLU A 93 22.75 30.49 25.66
C GLU A 93 21.92 31.74 26.00
N MET A 94 20.59 31.66 25.87
CA MET A 94 19.70 32.74 26.29
C MET A 94 19.78 33.02 27.80
N SER A 95 19.95 31.98 28.63
CA SER A 95 20.09 32.15 30.07
C SER A 95 21.42 32.82 30.43
N GLU A 96 22.50 32.52 29.72
CA GLU A 96 23.82 33.13 29.97
C GLU A 96 23.85 34.63 29.64
N ILE A 97 23.11 35.07 28.62
CA ILE A 97 23.01 36.49 28.23
C ILE A 97 22.27 37.32 29.29
N VAL A 98 21.33 36.73 30.04
CA VAL A 98 20.53 37.45 31.06
C VAL A 98 21.31 37.69 32.36
N TYR A 99 22.37 36.92 32.62
CA TYR A 99 23.16 37.00 33.85
C TYR A 99 24.53 37.69 33.70
N ALA A 100 24.85 38.26 32.52
CA ALA A 100 26.08 39.02 32.22
C ALA A 100 25.85 40.54 32.25
#